data_AF-A0A7H8SE38-F1
#
_entry.id   AF-A0A7H8SE38-F1
#
_cell.length_a   1.000
_cell.length_b   1.000
_cell.length_c   1.000
_cell.angle_alpha   90.00
_cell.angle_beta   90.00
_cell.angle_gamma   90.00
#
_symmetry.space_group_name_H-M   'P 1'
#
loop_
_entity.id
_entity.type
_entity.pdbx_description
1 polymer ?
#
loop_
_entity_poly.entity_id
_entity_poly.type
_entity_poly.pdbx_seq_one_letter_code
_entity_poly.pdbx_strand_id
1 'polypeptide(L)'
;MRTKKLTLVVVPVLLTACSGSKTLQQDVYNNQYNCYQDWHFELCEPANENSESSYSGSTGVYIGPQYYKNNRKVRYMGKVLKARGRHSMGTPRISTHVFSHAKSQPIRGGFGRGGGSFGG
;
A
#
# COMPACT_ATOMS: atom_id res chain seq x y z
N MET A 1 6.26 -33.59 -51.55
CA MET A 1 5.82 -32.44 -50.72
C MET A 1 6.48 -32.58 -49.35
N ARG A 2 7.42 -31.69 -48.99
CA ARG A 2 8.15 -31.76 -47.71
C ARG A 2 7.33 -31.07 -46.62
N THR A 3 6.70 -31.84 -45.73
CA THR A 3 6.00 -31.33 -44.56
C THR A 3 7.00 -30.87 -43.50
N LYS A 4 7.05 -29.56 -43.22
CA LYS A 4 7.84 -29.00 -42.12
C LYS A 4 7.08 -29.23 -40.81
N LYS A 5 7.68 -29.93 -39.85
CA LYS A 5 7.13 -30.10 -38.51
C LYS A 5 7.37 -28.81 -37.71
N LEU A 6 6.30 -28.18 -37.24
CA LEU A 6 6.35 -27.06 -36.32
C LEU A 6 6.32 -27.61 -34.90
N THR A 7 7.42 -27.48 -34.17
CA THR A 7 7.50 -27.79 -32.73
C THR A 7 7.10 -26.56 -31.94
N LEU A 8 5.94 -26.64 -31.28
CA LEU A 8 5.41 -25.60 -30.42
C LEU A 8 5.99 -25.80 -29.01
N VAL A 9 6.98 -24.98 -28.67
CA VAL A 9 7.57 -24.97 -27.33
C VAL A 9 6.66 -24.16 -26.42
N VAL A 10 5.81 -24.85 -25.66
CA VAL A 10 4.97 -24.23 -24.64
C VAL A 10 5.87 -23.92 -23.45
N VAL A 11 6.33 -22.67 -23.36
CA VAL A 11 6.99 -22.15 -22.15
C VAL A 11 5.90 -21.98 -21.10
N PRO A 12 5.94 -22.67 -19.95
CA PRO A 12 5.06 -22.36 -18.84
C PRO A 12 5.51 -21.01 -18.29
N VAL A 13 4.97 -19.93 -18.85
CA VAL A 13 4.92 -18.65 -18.17
C VAL A 13 4.12 -18.94 -16.91
N LEU A 14 4.82 -19.04 -15.78
CA LEU A 14 4.23 -19.06 -14.45
C LEU A 14 3.42 -17.76 -14.30
N LEU A 15 2.18 -17.79 -14.78
CA LEU A 15 1.12 -16.90 -14.38
C LEU A 15 0.94 -17.14 -12.89
N THR A 16 1.77 -16.47 -12.11
CA THR A 16 1.60 -16.27 -10.67
C THR A 16 0.40 -15.34 -10.49
N ALA A 17 -0.77 -15.82 -10.90
CA ALA A 17 -2.07 -15.38 -10.44
C ALA A 17 -2.20 -15.77 -8.96
N CYS A 18 -1.46 -15.09 -8.10
CA CYS A 18 -1.76 -15.08 -6.67
C CYS A 18 -2.57 -13.83 -6.37
N SER A 19 -3.86 -14.00 -6.65
CA SER A 19 -4.99 -13.30 -6.06
C SER A 19 -4.95 -13.41 -4.54
N GLY A 20 -3.98 -12.74 -3.91
CA GLY A 20 -4.18 -12.24 -2.57
C GLY A 20 -4.85 -10.90 -2.75
N SER A 21 -6.16 -10.81 -2.48
CA SER A 21 -6.87 -9.56 -2.26
C SER A 21 -6.20 -8.84 -1.09
N LYS A 22 -5.10 -8.13 -1.38
CA LYS A 22 -4.31 -7.46 -0.37
C LYS A 22 -5.11 -6.24 0.06
N THR A 23 -5.85 -6.41 1.16
CA THR A 23 -6.63 -5.35 1.79
C THR A 23 -5.74 -4.15 2.07
N LEU A 24 -6.16 -2.99 1.61
CA LEU A 24 -5.52 -1.72 1.91
C LEU A 24 -6.09 -1.20 3.22
N GLN A 25 -5.25 -0.50 3.98
CA GLN A 25 -5.60 0.11 5.24
C GLN A 25 -5.10 1.55 5.27
N GLN A 26 -5.86 2.39 5.95
CA GLN A 26 -5.46 3.73 6.35
C GLN A 26 -5.65 3.87 7.85
N ASP A 27 -4.60 4.33 8.51
CA ASP A 27 -4.61 4.58 9.95
C ASP A 27 -5.41 5.85 10.24
N VAL A 28 -6.24 5.80 11.28
CA VAL A 28 -7.00 6.94 11.80
C VAL A 28 -6.30 7.48 13.03
N TYR A 29 -6.34 8.79 13.23
CA TYR A 29 -5.67 9.50 14.32
C TYR A 29 -6.59 10.55 14.91
N ASN A 30 -6.60 10.66 16.24
CA ASN A 30 -7.42 11.67 16.94
C ASN A 30 -6.89 13.11 16.79
N ASN A 31 -5.66 13.27 16.29
CA ASN A 31 -5.05 14.57 16.05
C ASN A 31 -3.93 14.48 15.00
N GLN A 32 -3.53 15.64 14.47
CA GLN A 32 -2.48 15.79 13.46
C GLN A 32 -1.12 15.31 13.97
N TYR A 33 -0.79 15.63 15.22
CA TYR A 33 0.50 15.33 15.84
C TYR A 33 0.81 13.82 15.84
N ASN A 34 -0.16 12.99 16.24
CA ASN A 34 -0.02 11.54 16.27
C ASN A 34 0.19 10.97 14.86
N CYS A 35 -0.46 11.55 13.85
CA CYS A 35 -0.22 11.16 12.46
C CYS A 35 1.22 11.50 12.04
N TYR A 36 1.75 12.65 12.45
CA TYR A 36 3.08 13.13 12.08
C TYR A 36 4.21 12.38 12.78
N GLN A 37 3.91 11.81 13.95
CA GLN A 37 4.82 10.87 14.62
C GLN A 37 5.00 9.59 13.81
N ASP A 38 3.93 9.10 13.19
CA ASP A 38 3.97 7.86 12.40
C ASP A 38 4.43 8.08 10.95
N TRP A 39 3.92 9.12 10.30
CA TRP A 39 4.05 9.38 8.87
C TRP A 39 4.64 10.76 8.57
N HIS A 40 4.96 11.01 7.30
CA HIS A 40 5.37 12.34 6.87
C HIS A 40 4.19 13.30 6.92
N PHE A 41 4.42 14.55 7.34
CA PHE A 41 3.36 15.53 7.60
C PHE A 41 2.43 15.78 6.40
N GLU A 42 2.97 15.72 5.18
CA GLU A 42 2.21 15.93 3.93
C GLU A 42 1.28 14.76 3.56
N LEU A 43 1.52 13.58 4.14
CA LEU A 43 0.73 12.36 3.91
C LEU A 43 -0.45 12.21 4.86
N CYS A 44 -0.56 13.12 5.83
CA CYS A 44 -1.58 13.13 6.84
C CYS A 44 -2.64 14.16 6.46
N GLU A 45 -3.86 13.70 6.25
CA GLU A 45 -4.96 14.51 5.75
C GLU A 45 -6.10 14.55 6.77
N PRO A 46 -6.88 15.64 6.85
CA PRO A 46 -8.09 15.64 7.66
C PRO A 46 -9.06 14.58 7.12
N ALA A 47 -9.66 13.79 8.00
CA ALA A 47 -10.68 12.83 7.62
C ALA A 47 -11.96 13.60 7.24
N ASN A 48 -12.22 13.75 5.94
CA ASN A 48 -13.46 14.36 5.46
C ASN A 48 -14.69 13.51 5.86
N GLU A 49 -15.76 14.19 6.26
CA GLU A 49 -17.00 13.64 6.85
C GLU A 49 -17.78 12.62 5.98
N ASN A 50 -17.45 12.47 4.69
CA ASN A 50 -18.10 11.51 3.77
C ASN A 50 -17.65 10.06 3.94
N SER A 51 -17.17 9.72 5.13
CA SER A 51 -16.44 8.49 5.40
C SER A 51 -17.06 7.81 6.60
N GLU A 52 -18.11 7.01 6.36
CA GLU A 52 -18.81 6.19 7.36
C GLU A 52 -17.85 5.60 8.39
N SER A 53 -17.78 6.26 9.54
CA SER A 53 -17.21 5.76 10.79
C SER A 53 -17.69 6.73 11.86
N SER A 54 -18.76 6.34 12.55
CA SER A 54 -19.37 7.06 13.66
C SER A 54 -18.37 7.29 14.80
N TYR A 55 -17.61 8.38 14.72
CA TYR A 55 -16.85 8.92 15.85
C TYR A 55 -17.29 10.37 16.05
N SER A 56 -18.33 10.53 16.89
CA SER A 56 -18.79 11.80 17.40
C SER A 56 -17.80 12.30 18.45
N GLY A 57 -17.20 13.47 18.20
CA GLY A 57 -16.33 14.14 19.16
C GLY A 57 -15.42 15.15 18.47
N SER A 58 -15.86 16.40 18.43
CA SER A 58 -15.17 17.56 17.87
C SER A 58 -13.71 17.70 18.30
N THR A 59 -12.79 17.11 17.55
CA THR A 59 -11.38 17.52 17.41
C THR A 59 -10.86 16.85 16.14
N GLY A 60 -10.36 17.63 15.18
CA GLY A 60 -10.12 17.16 13.80
C GLY A 60 -9.43 15.80 13.71
N VAL A 61 -10.14 14.80 13.20
CA VAL A 61 -9.61 13.46 12.96
C VAL A 61 -8.70 13.54 11.74
N TYR A 62 -7.54 12.88 11.81
CA TYR A 62 -6.60 12.78 10.70
C TYR A 62 -6.48 11.36 10.21
N ILE A 63 -6.19 11.21 8.93
CA ILE A 63 -5.99 9.94 8.26
C ILE A 63 -4.59 9.89 7.65
N GLY A 64 -3.93 8.76 7.84
CA GLY A 64 -2.64 8.47 7.22
C GLY A 64 -2.76 8.02 5.76
N PRO A 65 -1.61 7.83 5.10
CA PRO A 65 -1.58 7.34 3.73
C PRO A 65 -2.11 5.91 3.64
N GLN A 66 -2.56 5.53 2.44
CA GLN A 66 -3.02 4.17 2.17
C GLN A 66 -1.84 3.22 2.02
N TYR A 67 -1.87 2.10 2.73
CA TYR A 67 -0.84 1.07 2.71
C TYR A 67 -1.45 -0.34 2.69
N TYR A 68 -0.70 -1.36 2.29
CA TYR A 68 -1.19 -2.74 2.33
C TYR A 68 -1.16 -3.27 3.75
N LYS A 69 -2.21 -3.97 4.20
CA LYS A 69 -2.27 -4.61 5.52
C LYS A 69 -0.98 -5.42 5.78
N ASN A 70 -0.43 -5.26 6.98
CA ASN A 70 0.87 -5.81 7.42
C ASN A 70 2.13 -5.26 6.73
N ASN A 71 2.01 -4.24 5.86
CA ASN A 71 3.13 -3.52 5.27
C ASN A 71 2.91 -2.01 5.32
N ARG A 72 3.16 -1.41 6.49
CA ARG A 72 3.11 0.05 6.74
C ARG A 72 4.26 0.78 6.05
N LYS A 73 4.29 0.69 4.72
CA LYS A 73 5.26 1.33 3.82
C LYS A 73 4.55 1.87 2.58
N VAL A 74 4.90 3.09 2.20
CA VAL A 74 4.39 3.76 1.02
C VAL A 74 5.52 4.39 0.23
N ARG A 75 5.29 4.64 -1.06
CA ARG A 75 6.20 5.39 -1.92
C ARG A 75 5.69 6.83 -1.98
N TYR A 76 6.55 7.78 -1.63
CA TYR A 76 6.28 9.21 -1.66
C TYR A 76 7.46 9.95 -2.28
N MET A 77 7.21 10.79 -3.29
CA MET A 77 8.25 11.54 -4.01
C MET A 77 9.46 10.68 -4.43
N GLY A 78 9.20 9.48 -4.94
CA GLY A 78 10.24 8.53 -5.36
C GLY A 78 10.94 7.76 -4.21
N LYS A 79 10.76 8.18 -2.95
CA LYS A 79 11.35 7.53 -1.77
C LYS A 79 10.37 6.55 -1.11
N VAL A 80 10.91 5.54 -0.45
CA VAL A 80 10.12 4.60 0.37
C VAL A 80 10.06 5.12 1.79
N LEU A 81 8.85 5.42 2.26
CA LEU A 81 8.59 5.84 3.63
C LEU A 81 7.96 4.68 4.41
N LYS A 82 8.50 4.39 5.58
CA LYS A 82 7.96 3.40 6.54
C LYS A 82 7.38 4.16 7.72
N ALA A 83 6.22 3.73 8.21
CA ALA A 83 5.66 4.26 9.44
C ALA A 83 6.65 4.09 10.61
N ARG A 84 6.83 5.13 11.42
CA ARG A 84 7.80 5.13 12.54
C ARG A 84 7.22 4.55 13.83
N GLY A 85 5.96 4.81 14.14
CA GLY A 85 5.30 4.41 15.39
C GLY A 85 3.96 3.73 15.15
N ARG A 86 3.15 3.55 16.20
CA ARG A 86 1.76 3.05 16.18
C ARG A 86 0.87 3.96 17.03
N HIS A 87 0.78 5.22 16.64
CA HIS A 87 -0.04 6.21 17.35
C HIS A 87 -1.47 6.33 16.77
N SER A 88 -1.84 5.39 15.89
CA SER A 88 -3.18 5.33 15.33
C SER A 88 -4.20 5.00 16.41
N MET A 89 -5.34 5.66 16.33
CA MET A 89 -6.44 5.57 17.28
C MET A 89 -7.71 5.20 16.51
N GLY A 90 -8.44 4.21 17.01
CA GLY A 90 -9.67 3.73 16.38
C GLY A 90 -9.45 2.68 15.29
N THR A 91 -10.54 2.36 14.59
CA THR A 91 -10.55 1.33 13.55
C THR A 91 -9.94 1.87 12.26
N PRO A 92 -8.97 1.18 11.65
CA PRO A 92 -8.39 1.63 10.38
C PRO A 92 -9.44 1.55 9.26
N ARG A 93 -9.40 2.50 8.33
CA ARG A 93 -10.25 2.45 7.15
C ARG A 93 -9.73 1.42 6.17
N ILE A 94 -10.58 0.47 5.81
CA ILE A 94 -10.24 -0.63 4.91
C ILE A 94 -10.70 -0.27 3.50
N SER A 95 -9.86 -0.55 2.51
CA SER A 95 -10.21 -0.40 1.10
C SER A 95 -9.73 -1.60 0.29
N THR A 96 -10.44 -1.89 -0.79
CA THR A 96 -10.07 -2.90 -1.79
C THR A 96 -9.30 -2.31 -2.97
N HIS A 97 -9.33 -0.99 -3.14
CA HIS A 97 -8.75 -0.29 -4.30
C HIS A 97 -7.74 0.78 -3.87
N VAL A 98 -6.67 0.92 -4.66
CA VAL A 98 -5.67 1.97 -4.48
C VAL A 98 -6.25 3.28 -4.99
N PHE A 99 -6.18 4.35 -4.18
CA PHE A 99 -6.61 5.66 -4.62
C PHE A 99 -5.63 6.24 -5.65
N SER A 100 -6.11 6.51 -6.87
CA SER A 100 -5.31 7.00 -7.99
C SER A 100 -4.70 8.38 -7.72
N HIS A 101 -5.42 9.25 -7.00
CA HIS A 101 -5.03 10.63 -6.70
C HIS A 101 -4.40 10.80 -5.32
N ALA A 102 -4.02 9.72 -4.64
CA ALA A 102 -3.33 9.83 -3.37
C ALA A 102 -1.90 10.35 -3.56
N LYS A 103 -1.42 11.17 -2.60
CA LYS A 103 -0.05 11.71 -2.59
C LYS A 103 1.02 10.62 -2.55
N SER A 104 0.69 9.45 -1.99
CA SER A 104 1.60 8.30 -1.89
C SER A 104 0.98 7.04 -2.44
N GLN A 105 1.84 6.12 -2.90
CA GLN A 105 1.42 4.83 -3.41
C GLN A 105 1.74 3.69 -2.43
N PRO A 106 0.79 2.78 -2.14
CA PRO A 106 1.05 1.63 -1.30
C PRO A 106 2.05 0.68 -1.97
N ILE A 107 3.06 0.25 -1.23
CA ILE A 107 4.09 -0.67 -1.78
C ILE A 107 3.62 -2.10 -1.56
N ARG A 108 3.35 -2.81 -2.66
CA ARG A 108 2.98 -4.22 -2.59
C ARG A 108 4.19 -4.99 -2.09
N GLY A 109 4.13 -5.52 -0.88
CA GLY A 109 5.18 -6.41 -0.36
C GLY A 109 5.39 -7.54 -1.36
N GLY A 110 6.60 -7.66 -1.88
CA GLY A 110 6.94 -8.54 -2.99
C GLY A 110 8.45 -8.74 -3.05
N PHE A 111 8.84 -10.01 -3.09
CA PHE A 111 10.18 -10.58 -3.20
C PHE A 111 11.28 -9.57 -3.46
N GLY A 112 12.09 -9.31 -2.43
CA GLY A 112 13.38 -8.69 -2.63
C GLY A 112 14.09 -9.51 -3.70
N ARG A 113 14.32 -8.90 -4.87
CA ARG A 113 15.35 -9.36 -5.79
C ARG A 113 16.66 -9.15 -5.02
N GLY A 114 17.06 -10.15 -4.25
CA GLY A 114 18.46 -10.31 -3.93
C GLY A 114 19.18 -10.33 -5.27
N GLY A 115 19.97 -9.31 -5.55
CA GLY A 115 20.87 -9.29 -6.69
C GLY A 115 21.85 -10.44 -6.50
N GLY A 116 21.49 -11.62 -7.01
CA GLY A 116 22.43 -12.70 -7.22
C GLY A 116 23.42 -12.21 -8.26
N SER A 117 24.58 -11.80 -7.77
CA SER A 117 25.78 -11.64 -8.58
C SER A 117 26.10 -13.02 -9.20
N PHE A 118 25.62 -13.25 -10.43
CA PHE A 118 26.12 -14.32 -11.28
C PHE A 118 26.81 -13.64 -12.47
N GLY A 119 28.10 -13.40 -12.29
CA GLY A 119 29.01 -12.89 -13.30
C GLY A 119 30.41 -13.35 -12.94
N GLY A 120 30.62 -14.67 -13.06
CA GLY A 120 31.93 -15.31 -13.11
C GLY A 120 32.12 -15.89 -14.50
#